data_AF-A0AAP1WEQ6-F1
#
_entry.id   AF-A0AAP1WEQ6-F1
#
_cell.length_a   1.000
_cell.length_b   1.000
_cell.length_c   1.000
_cell.angle_alpha   90.00
_cell.angle_beta   90.00
_cell.angle_gamma   90.00
#
_symmetry.space_group_name_H-M   'P 1'
#
loop_
_entity.id
_entity.type
_entity.pdbx_description
1 polymer ?
#
loop_
_entity_poly.entity_id
_entity_poly.type
_entity_poly.pdbx_seq_one_letter_code
_entity_poly.pdbx_strand_id
1 'polypeptide(L)'
;VDSVGWGEAAFGLGASLFFIGYLVFSVPGNLILSKVGAKRWFTISLLSWGVITMALAWTEKMSTFYTLRFILGVAEASFYPGLIYYSTKWLPLKYRPRIVGFLVTASMVANMIGAPIN
;
A
#
# COMPACT_ATOMS: atom_id res chain seq x y z
N VAL A 1 -6.73 17.20 10.87
CA VAL A 1 -7.18 18.13 9.81
C VAL A 1 -7.04 19.58 10.28
N ASP A 2 -7.29 19.86 11.57
CA ASP A 2 -7.12 21.21 12.13
C ASP A 2 -5.68 21.63 12.47
N SER A 3 -4.73 20.70 12.56
CA SER A 3 -3.33 20.99 12.94
C SER A 3 -2.45 21.54 11.80
N VAL A 4 -2.89 21.44 10.53
CA VAL A 4 -2.11 21.85 9.35
C VAL A 4 -2.83 22.95 8.53
N GLY A 5 -4.09 23.26 8.85
CA GLY A 5 -4.88 24.29 8.15
C GLY A 5 -5.23 23.97 6.69
N TRP A 6 -5.09 22.71 6.26
CA TRP A 6 -5.42 22.28 4.91
C TRP A 6 -6.89 21.81 4.85
N GLY A 7 -7.66 22.35 3.90
CA GLY A 7 -9.07 22.00 3.75
C GLY A 7 -9.28 20.50 3.49
N GLU A 8 -10.44 19.95 3.91
CA GLU A 8 -10.78 18.52 3.74
C GLU A 8 -10.58 18.01 2.31
N ALA A 9 -10.87 18.85 1.31
CA ALA A 9 -10.65 18.57 -0.10
C ALA A 9 -9.18 18.26 -0.44
N ALA A 10 -8.22 18.91 0.22
CA ALA A 10 -6.80 18.65 0.03
C ALA A 10 -6.40 17.26 0.52
N PHE A 11 -6.90 16.86 1.69
CA PHE A 11 -6.63 15.53 2.23
C PHE A 11 -7.27 14.45 1.36
N GLY A 12 -8.48 14.69 0.86
CA GLY A 12 -9.16 13.82 -0.11
C GLY A 12 -8.39 13.67 -1.42
N LEU A 13 -7.82 14.76 -1.95
CA LEU A 13 -6.93 14.72 -3.11
C LEU A 13 -5.67 13.88 -2.84
N GLY A 14 -5.04 14.03 -1.67
CA GLY A 14 -3.90 13.20 -1.28
C GLY A 14 -4.23 11.70 -1.20
N ALA A 15 -5.43 11.36 -0.74
CA ALA A 15 -5.91 9.98 -0.71
C ALA A 15 -6.19 9.43 -2.12
N SER A 16 -6.79 10.23 -3.02
CA SER A 16 -7.07 9.80 -4.40
C SER A 16 -5.80 9.64 -5.24
N LEU A 17 -4.81 10.50 -5.06
CA LEU A 17 -3.49 10.39 -5.70
C LEU A 17 -2.79 9.06 -5.36
N PHE A 18 -2.91 8.60 -4.11
CA PHE A 18 -2.44 7.28 -3.71
C PHE A 18 -3.12 6.17 -4.51
N PHE A 19 -4.46 6.19 -4.63
CA PHE A 19 -5.20 5.19 -5.41
C PHE A 19 -4.84 5.22 -6.91
N ILE A 20 -4.61 6.40 -7.49
CA ILE A 20 -4.21 6.53 -8.90
C ILE A 20 -2.84 5.87 -9.11
N GLY A 21 -1.85 6.18 -8.27
CA GLY A 21 -0.53 5.55 -8.33
C GLY A 21 -0.62 4.04 -8.14
N TYR A 22 -1.44 3.59 -7.20
CA TYR A 22 -1.70 2.17 -6.94
C TYR A 22 -2.28 1.46 -8.17
N LEU A 23 -3.32 2.02 -8.80
CA LEU A 23 -3.98 1.39 -9.95
C LEU A 23 -3.06 1.25 -11.15
N VAL A 24 -2.36 2.32 -11.53
CA VAL A 24 -1.49 2.33 -12.71
C VAL A 24 -0.33 1.34 -12.55
N PHE A 25 0.25 1.24 -11.34
CA PHE A 25 1.42 0.40 -11.09
C PHE A 25 1.09 -1.02 -10.60
N SER A 26 -0.17 -1.34 -10.36
CA SER A 26 -0.59 -2.67 -9.89
C SER A 26 -0.29 -3.77 -10.93
N VAL A 27 -0.56 -3.50 -12.20
CA VAL A 27 -0.33 -4.43 -13.32
C VAL A 27 1.17 -4.59 -13.63
N PRO A 28 1.94 -3.53 -13.93
CA PRO A 28 3.36 -3.68 -14.25
C PRO A 28 4.18 -4.20 -13.06
N GLY A 29 3.82 -3.81 -11.83
CA GLY A 29 4.47 -4.28 -10.63
C GLY A 29 4.34 -5.78 -10.40
N ASN A 30 3.18 -6.36 -10.71
CA ASN A 30 2.97 -7.81 -10.61
C ASN A 30 3.71 -8.58 -11.72
N LEU A 31 3.92 -7.98 -12.89
CA LEU A 31 4.78 -8.55 -13.93
C LEU A 31 6.25 -8.60 -13.47
N ILE A 32 6.73 -7.55 -12.79
CA ILE A 32 8.09 -7.52 -12.23
C ILE A 32 8.24 -8.56 -11.12
N LEU A 33 7.25 -8.69 -10.23
CA LEU A 33 7.18 -9.76 -9.22
C LEU A 33 7.36 -11.15 -9.83
N SER A 34 6.71 -11.41 -10.97
CA SER A 34 6.79 -12.70 -11.67
C SER A 34 8.20 -13.01 -12.19
N LYS A 35 9.00 -11.98 -12.53
CA LYS A 35 10.36 -12.11 -13.08
C LYS A 35 11.45 -12.11 -11.99
N VAL A 36 11.33 -11.24 -10.98
CA VAL A 36 12.36 -11.03 -9.95
C VAL A 36 12.20 -12.02 -8.76
N GLY A 37 11.00 -12.62 -8.64
CA GLY A 37 10.65 -13.55 -7.59
C GLY A 37 10.08 -12.85 -6.36
N ALA A 38 9.12 -13.51 -5.72
CA ALA A 38 8.30 -12.91 -4.67
C ALA A 38 9.09 -12.44 -3.45
N LYS A 39 10.09 -13.22 -3.02
CA LYS A 39 10.90 -12.91 -1.84
C LYS A 39 11.61 -11.56 -1.97
N ARG A 40 12.28 -11.31 -3.10
CA ARG A 40 13.04 -10.05 -3.31
C ARG A 40 12.12 -8.87 -3.50
N TRP A 41 11.05 -9.04 -4.27
CA TRP A 41 10.11 -7.95 -4.54
C TRP A 41 9.37 -7.50 -3.28
N PHE A 42 8.88 -8.43 -2.45
CA PHE A 42 8.23 -8.06 -1.19
C PHE A 42 9.17 -7.29 -0.25
N THR A 43 10.44 -7.69 -0.16
CA THR A 43 11.44 -6.94 0.63
C THR A 43 11.64 -5.52 0.10
N ILE A 44 11.75 -5.35 -1.22
CA ILE A 44 11.90 -4.02 -1.85
C ILE A 44 10.66 -3.16 -1.59
N SER A 45 9.45 -3.71 -1.79
CA SER A 45 8.20 -3.01 -1.50
C SER A 45 8.12 -2.58 -0.03
N LEU A 46 8.42 -3.47 0.93
CA LEU A 46 8.43 -3.14 2.36
C LEU A 46 9.45 -2.06 2.72
N LEU A 47 10.67 -2.13 2.18
CA LEU A 47 11.70 -1.12 2.41
C LEU A 47 11.29 0.24 1.83
N SER A 48 10.79 0.26 0.59
CA SER A 48 10.32 1.50 -0.05
C SER A 48 9.16 2.12 0.72
N TRP A 49 8.20 1.31 1.15
CA TRP A 49 7.06 1.76 1.96
C TRP A 49 7.51 2.36 3.30
N GLY A 50 8.44 1.70 4.01
CA GLY A 50 8.98 2.21 5.28
C GLY A 50 9.76 3.52 5.10
N VAL A 51 10.60 3.62 4.08
CA VAL A 51 11.37 4.85 3.79
C VAL A 51 10.46 6.02 3.46
N ILE A 52 9.44 5.81 2.64
CA ILE A 52 8.47 6.86 2.28
C ILE A 52 7.63 7.26 3.50
N THR A 53 7.26 6.30 4.36
CA THR A 53 6.53 6.58 5.60
C THR A 53 7.35 7.43 6.57
N MET A 54 8.65 7.13 6.73
CA MET A 54 9.56 7.99 7.51
C MET A 54 9.70 9.38 6.88
N ALA A 55 9.74 9.48 5.56
CA ALA A 55 9.80 10.77 4.86
C ALA A 55 8.52 11.60 5.05
N LEU A 56 7.34 10.96 5.12
CA LEU A 56 6.07 11.63 5.43
C LEU A 56 6.03 12.24 6.83
N ALA A 57 6.74 11.67 7.80
CA ALA A 57 6.84 12.25 9.15
C ALA A 57 7.58 13.60 9.17
N TRP A 58 8.45 13.86 8.19
CA TRP A 58 9.22 15.10 8.06
C TRP A 58 8.62 16.10 7.07
N THR A 59 7.45 15.84 6.48
CA THR A 59 6.86 16.77 5.51
C THR A 59 6.10 17.91 6.16
N GLU A 60 6.56 19.13 5.90
CA GLU A 60 5.89 20.38 6.30
C GLU A 60 5.13 21.05 5.12
N LYS A 61 5.42 20.64 3.88
CA LYS A 61 4.88 21.26 2.66
C LYS A 61 3.78 20.41 2.00
N MET A 62 2.73 21.08 1.54
CA MET A 62 1.56 20.48 0.87
C MET A 62 1.90 19.78 -0.45
N SER A 63 2.77 20.37 -1.26
CA SER A 63 3.23 19.75 -2.51
C SER A 63 4.01 18.46 -2.25
N THR A 64 4.92 18.48 -1.27
CA THR A 64 5.72 17.30 -0.89
C THR A 64 4.84 16.18 -0.34
N PHE A 65 3.80 16.51 0.43
CA PHE A 65 2.82 15.54 0.91
C PHE A 65 2.12 14.81 -0.25
N TYR A 66 1.65 15.53 -1.27
CA TYR A 66 1.02 14.90 -2.44
C TYR A 66 1.97 14.02 -3.24
N THR A 67 3.19 14.49 -3.48
CA THR A 67 4.20 13.71 -4.21
C THR A 67 4.56 12.43 -3.45
N LEU A 68 4.77 12.51 -2.14
CA LEU A 68 5.06 11.32 -1.33
C LEU A 68 3.88 10.34 -1.30
N ARG A 69 2.63 10.82 -1.20
CA ARG A 69 1.43 9.96 -1.27
C ARG A 69 1.31 9.25 -2.61
N PHE A 70 1.65 9.91 -3.71
CA PHE A 70 1.69 9.28 -5.02
C PHE A 70 2.78 8.20 -5.10
N ILE A 71 4.01 8.51 -4.67
CA ILE A 71 5.12 7.54 -4.66
C ILE A 71 4.82 6.36 -3.73
N LEU A 72 4.18 6.61 -2.59
CA LEU A 72 3.71 5.55 -1.69
C LEU A 72 2.73 4.61 -2.40
N GLY A 73 1.77 5.17 -3.15
CA GLY A 73 0.84 4.38 -3.95
C GLY A 73 1.55 3.52 -5.01
N VAL A 74 2.55 4.07 -5.69
CA VAL A 74 3.38 3.34 -6.66
C VAL A 74 4.17 2.20 -6.00
N ALA A 75 4.73 2.43 -4.81
CA ALA A 75 5.49 1.44 -4.04
C ALA A 75 4.61 0.30 -3.51
N GLU A 76 3.39 0.62 -3.07
CA GLU A 76 2.45 -0.34 -2.48
C GLU A 76 1.63 -1.12 -3.53
N ALA A 77 1.50 -0.57 -4.75
CA ALA A 77 0.69 -1.09 -5.86
C ALA A 77 0.81 -2.60 -6.13
N SER A 78 2.01 -3.15 -5.92
CA SER A 78 2.34 -4.53 -6.27
C SER A 78 2.14 -5.51 -5.13
N PHE A 79 1.98 -5.04 -3.89
CA PHE A 79 2.06 -5.87 -2.70
C PHE A 79 0.84 -6.78 -2.56
N TYR A 80 -0.36 -6.20 -2.53
CA TYR A 80 -1.61 -6.95 -2.36
C TYR A 80 -1.93 -7.90 -3.55
N PRO A 81 -1.91 -7.47 -4.83
CA PRO A 81 -2.11 -8.39 -5.95
C PRO A 81 -0.98 -9.43 -6.04
N GLY A 82 0.25 -9.04 -5.67
CA GLY A 82 1.38 -9.95 -5.63
C GLY A 82 1.24 -11.04 -4.57
N LEU A 83 0.70 -10.70 -3.40
CA LEU A 83 0.42 -11.65 -2.32
C LEU A 83 -0.63 -12.68 -2.75
N ILE A 84 -1.69 -12.25 -3.43
CA ILE A 84 -2.73 -13.14 -3.97
C ILE A 84 -2.17 -14.05 -5.06
N TYR A 85 -1.39 -13.50 -5.99
CA TYR A 85 -0.73 -14.26 -7.07
C TYR A 85 0.24 -15.30 -6.51
N TYR A 86 1.05 -14.92 -5.52
CA TYR A 86 1.99 -15.84 -4.89
C TYR A 86 1.28 -16.94 -4.09
N SER A 87 0.23 -16.57 -3.34
CA SER A 87 -0.61 -17.53 -2.62
C SER A 87 -1.22 -18.57 -3.57
N THR A 88 -1.53 -18.18 -4.81
CA THR A 88 -2.03 -19.08 -5.84
C THR A 88 -0.99 -20.13 -6.27
N LYS A 89 0.30 -19.77 -6.32
CA LYS A 89 1.37 -20.72 -6.67
C LYS A 89 1.75 -21.66 -5.52
N TRP A 90 1.73 -21.15 -4.29
CA TRP A 90 2.18 -21.90 -3.11
C TRP A 90 1.11 -22.77 -2.46
N LEU A 91 -0.19 -22.41 -2.60
CA LEU A 91 -1.26 -23.06 -1.87
C LEU A 91 -2.26 -23.82 -2.77
N PRO A 92 -2.70 -25.03 -2.34
CA PRO A 92 -3.78 -25.76 -2.99
C PRO A 92 -5.08 -24.97 -2.98
N LEU A 93 -5.90 -25.14 -4.02
CA LEU A 93 -7.16 -24.42 -4.22
C LEU A 93 -8.07 -24.40 -2.97
N LYS A 94 -8.07 -25.51 -2.22
CA LYS A 94 -8.87 -25.71 -1.01
C LYS A 94 -8.54 -24.74 0.13
N TYR A 95 -7.31 -24.26 0.23
CA TYR A 95 -6.85 -23.39 1.32
C TYR A 95 -6.78 -21.91 0.96
N ARG A 96 -6.79 -21.57 -0.34
CA ARG A 96 -6.72 -20.19 -0.85
C ARG A 96 -7.78 -19.25 -0.26
N PRO A 97 -9.09 -19.56 -0.29
CA PRO A 97 -10.11 -18.65 0.24
C PRO A 97 -9.99 -18.44 1.74
N ARG A 98 -9.48 -19.44 2.49
CA ARG A 98 -9.29 -19.33 3.94
C ARG A 98 -8.16 -18.36 4.29
N ILE A 99 -7.08 -18.38 3.51
CA ILE A 99 -5.92 -17.49 3.72
C ILE A 99 -6.23 -16.07 3.25
N VAL A 100 -6.91 -15.92 2.10
CA VAL A 100 -7.38 -14.59 1.65
C VAL A 100 -8.39 -14.01 2.64
N GLY A 101 -9.33 -14.83 3.13
CA GLY A 101 -10.27 -14.41 4.17
C GLY A 101 -9.56 -13.97 5.45
N PHE A 102 -8.55 -14.72 5.90
CA PHE A 102 -7.74 -14.32 7.06
C PHE A 102 -7.01 -12.99 6.83
N LEU A 103 -6.42 -12.77 5.65
CA LEU A 103 -5.72 -11.52 5.32
C LEU A 103 -6.64 -10.31 5.35
N VAL A 104 -7.86 -10.44 4.81
CA VAL A 104 -8.86 -9.36 4.81
C VAL A 104 -9.39 -9.12 6.23
N THR A 105 -9.68 -10.17 7.00
CA THR A 105 -10.12 -10.00 8.39
C THR A 105 -9.01 -9.36 9.23
N ALA A 106 -7.75 -9.77 9.05
CA ALA A 106 -6.62 -9.17 9.74
C ALA A 106 -6.46 -7.68 9.41
N SER A 107 -6.63 -7.27 8.15
CA SER A 107 -6.56 -5.85 7.77
C SER A 107 -7.70 -5.03 8.36
N MET A 108 -8.91 -5.59 8.43
CA MET A 108 -10.06 -4.95 9.09
C MET A 108 -9.83 -4.79 10.60
N VAL A 109 -9.34 -5.82 11.29
CA VAL A 109 -9.02 -5.77 12.72
C VAL A 109 -7.91 -4.75 12.99
N ALA A 110 -6.87 -4.71 12.15
CA ALA A 110 -5.80 -3.72 12.27
C ALA A 110 -6.34 -2.29 12.13
N ASN A 111 -7.24 -2.04 11.17
CA ASN A 111 -7.90 -0.73 11.03
C ASN A 111 -8.78 -0.39 12.23
N MET A 112 -9.53 -1.35 12.77
CA MET A 112 -10.38 -1.15 13.95
C MET A 112 -9.57 -0.73 15.18
N ILE A 113 -8.38 -1.29 15.37
CA ILE A 113 -7.48 -0.94 16.48
C ILE A 113 -6.68 0.34 16.18
N GLY A 114 -6.28 0.55 14.92
CA GLY A 114 -5.47 1.70 14.52
C GLY A 114 -6.24 3.01 14.41
N ALA A 115 -7.52 2.96 14.01
CA ALA A 115 -8.37 4.15 13.88
C ALA A 115 -8.51 4.97 15.18
N PRO A 116 -8.69 4.38 16.38
CA PRO A 116 -8.75 5.16 17.63
C PRO A 116 -7.40 5.70 18.12
N ILE A 117 -6.27 5.27 17.53
CA ILE A 117 -4.91 5.70 17.94
C ILE A 117 -4.41 6.87 17.06
N ASN A 118 -4.95 7.03 15.85
CA ASN A 118 -4.57 8.03 14.84
C ASN A 118 -5.37 9.33 14.97
#